data_AF-A0A8T5H386-F1
#
_entry.id   AF-A0A8T5H386-F1
#
_cell.length_a   1.000
_cell.length_b   1.000
_cell.length_c   1.000
_cell.angle_alpha   90.00
_cell.angle_beta   90.00
_cell.angle_gamma   90.00
#
_symmetry.space_group_name_H-M   'P 1'
#
loop_
_entity.id
_entity.type
_entity.pdbx_description
1 polymer ?
#
loop_
_entity_poly.entity_id
_entity_poly.type
_entity_poly.pdbx_seq_one_letter_code
_entity_poly.pdbx_strand_id
1 'polypeptide(L)' 'MLLLGILGNLGVYMGAVEQMIKWHLFFSLSFVGIVTGIIEAAIISFLFVWLFVWVYNKLY' A
#
# COMPACT_ATOMS: atom_id res chain seq x y z
N MET A 1 -6.50 -2.07 -0.67
CA MET A 1 -6.67 -0.79 0.06
C MET A 1 -8.11 -0.30 0.04
N LEU A 2 -8.69 -0.01 -1.13
CA LEU A 2 -10.03 0.58 -1.24
C LEU A 2 -11.14 -0.33 -0.66
N LEU A 3 -11.07 -1.62 -0.98
CA LEU A 3 -12.01 -2.64 -0.46
C LEU A 3 -11.90 -2.81 1.07
N LEU A 4 -10.68 -2.83 1.60
CA LEU A 4 -10.42 -2.92 3.05
C LEU A 4 -10.77 -1.62 3.79
N GLY A 5 -10.64 -0.46 3.14
CA GLY A 5 -11.11 0.81 3.68
C GLY A 5 -12.62 0.84 3.85
N ILE A 6 -13.38 0.35 2.86
CA ILE A 6 -14.84 0.25 2.94
C ILE A 6 -15.27 -0.79 3.99
N LEU A 7 -14.71 -1.99 3.96
CA LEU A 7 -15.04 -3.07 4.90
C LEU A 7 -14.65 -2.72 6.34
N GLY A 8 -13.50 -2.07 6.52
CA GLY A 8 -13.06 -1.59 7.83
C GLY A 8 -13.94 -0.49 8.40
N ASN A 9 -14.48 0.39 7.56
CA ASN A 9 -15.45 1.41 8.01
C ASN A 9 -16.79 0.80 8.45
N LEU A 10 -17.09 -0.43 8.03
CA LEU A 10 -18.24 -1.23 8.46
C LEU A 10 -17.93 -2.13 9.67
N GLY A 11 -16.72 -2.03 10.25
CA GLY A 11 -16.27 -2.85 11.37
C GLY A 11 -15.94 -4.31 11.00
N VAL A 12 -15.86 -4.63 9.70
CA VAL A 12 -15.59 -5.97 9.20
C VAL A 12 -14.11 -6.09 8.80
N TYR A 13 -13.49 -7.24 9.11
CA TYR A 13 -12.07 -7.51 8.83
C TYR A 13 -11.09 -6.52 9.49
N MET A 14 -11.40 -6.05 10.71
CA MET A 14 -10.53 -5.16 11.48
C MET A 14 -9.10 -5.67 11.63
N GLY A 15 -8.89 -6.99 11.73
CA GLY A 15 -7.54 -7.57 11.74
C GLY A 15 -6.75 -7.34 10.45
N ALA A 16 -7.40 -7.42 9.29
CA ALA A 16 -6.76 -7.11 8.01
C ALA A 16 -6.52 -5.60 7.83
N VAL A 17 -7.40 -4.76 8.38
CA VAL A 17 -7.24 -3.30 8.40
C VAL A 17 -6.06 -2.91 9.28
N GLU A 18 -5.91 -3.53 10.45
CA GLU A 18 -4.80 -3.28 11.37
C GLU A 18 -3.45 -3.68 10.75
N GLN A 19 -3.41 -4.80 10.02
CA GLN A 19 -2.24 -5.16 9.23
C GLN A 19 -1.97 -4.13 8.13
N MET A 20 -3.01 -3.68 7.41
CA MET A 20 -2.85 -2.65 6.38
C MET A 20 -2.31 -1.32 6.94
N ILE A 21 -2.74 -0.91 8.12
CA ILE A 21 -2.21 0.29 8.80
C ILE A 21 -0.74 0.10 9.20
N LYS A 22 -0.33 -1.11 9.60
CA LYS A 22 1.08 -1.41 9.90
C LYS A 22 1.97 -1.44 8.67
N TRP A 23 1.44 -1.87 7.53
CA TRP A 23 2.21 -2.06 6.29
C TRP A 23 2.32 -0.80 5.43
N HIS A 24 1.42 0.17 5.62
CA HIS A 24 1.39 1.41 4.83
C HIS A 24 1.38 2.62 5.77
N LEU A 25 2.48 3.37 5.74
CA LEU A 25 2.72 4.48 6.67
C LEU A 25 1.66 5.58 6.56
N PHE A 26 1.13 5.78 5.35
CA PHE A 26 0.13 6.81 5.08
C PHE A 26 -1.30 6.28 4.97
N PHE A 27 -1.52 4.98 5.24
CA PHE A 27 -2.85 4.40 5.19
C PHE A 27 -3.64 4.67 6.46
N SER A 28 -4.86 5.17 6.29
CA SER A 28 -5.87 5.25 7.35
C SER A 28 -7.26 4.98 6.77
N LEU A 29 -8.24 4.73 7.64
CA LEU A 29 -9.66 4.55 7.26
C LEU A 29 -10.32 5.81 6.69
N SER A 30 -9.62 6.94 6.68
CA SER A 30 -10.10 8.16 6.02
C SER A 30 -9.95 8.05 4.49
N PHE A 31 -10.83 8.72 3.74
CA PHE A 31 -10.75 8.75 2.28
C PHE A 31 -9.36 9.21 1.79
N VAL A 32 -8.81 10.27 2.40
CA VAL A 32 -7.47 10.78 2.09
C VAL A 32 -6.40 9.71 2.36
N GLY A 33 -6.48 9.03 3.51
CA GLY A 33 -5.56 7.94 3.88
C GLY A 33 -5.57 6.75 2.92
N ILE A 34 -6.74 6.37 2.42
CA ILE A 34 -6.86 5.31 1.42
C ILE A 34 -6.16 5.71 0.12
N VAL A 35 -6.38 6.94 -0.34
CA VAL A 35 -5.78 7.46 -1.58
C VAL A 35 -4.27 7.58 -1.43
N THR A 36 -3.78 8.14 -0.32
CA THR A 36 -2.34 8.27 -0.05
C THR A 36 -1.67 6.92 0.09
N GLY A 37 -2.31 5.94 0.74
CA GLY A 37 -1.80 4.57 0.80
C GLY A 37 -1.68 3.92 -0.58
N ILE A 38 -2.64 4.15 -1.48
CA ILE A 38 -2.57 3.62 -2.87
C ILE A 38 -1.39 4.22 -3.61
N ILE A 39 -1.19 5.54 -3.49
CA ILE A 39 -0.07 6.24 -4.11
C ILE A 39 1.26 5.74 -3.54
N GLU A 40 1.36 5.59 -2.22
CA GLU A 40 2.53 5.04 -1.53
C GLU A 40 2.88 3.65 -2.09
N ALA A 41 1.91 2.74 -2.15
CA ALA A 41 2.12 1.39 -2.67
C ALA A 41 2.56 1.40 -4.14
N ALA A 42 1.99 2.27 -4.97
CA ALA A 42 2.35 2.40 -6.38
C ALA A 42 3.80 2.90 -6.55
N ILE A 43 4.19 3.93 -5.79
CA ILE A 43 5.56 4.49 -5.84
C ILE A 43 6.58 3.47 -5.34
N ILE A 44 6.33 2.83 -4.20
CA ILE A 44 7.25 1.82 -3.63
C ILE A 44 7.39 0.66 -4.61
N SER A 45 6.28 0.13 -5.14
CA SER A 45 6.32 -0.98 -6.10
C SER A 45 7.09 -0.61 -7.36
N PHE A 46 6.87 0.61 -7.88
CA PHE A 46 7.61 1.13 -9.03
C PHE A 46 9.11 1.23 -8.76
N LEU A 47 9.51 1.78 -7.60
CA LEU A 47 10.91 1.89 -7.21
C LEU A 47 11.57 0.51 -7.08
N PHE A 48 10.89 -0.47 -6.48
CA PHE A 48 11.40 -1.84 -6.36
C PHE A 48 11.61 -2.49 -7.74
N VAL A 49 10.63 -2.39 -8.63
CA VAL A 49 10.76 -2.96 -9.99
C VAL A 49 11.85 -2.23 -10.78
N TRP A 50 11.90 -0.91 -10.72
CA TRP A 50 12.94 -0.12 -11.38
C TRP A 50 14.33 -0.49 -10.87
N LEU A 51 14.51 -0.60 -9.55
CA LEU A 51 15.78 -1.01 -8.96
C LEU A 51 16.15 -2.44 -9.39
N PHE A 52 15.19 -3.36 -9.41
CA PHE A 52 15.41 -4.74 -9.85
C PHE A 52 15.87 -4.79 -11.31
N VAL A 53 15.21 -4.06 -12.21
CA VAL A 53 15.59 -3.95 -13.63
C VAL A 53 16.96 -3.29 -13.77
N TRP A 54 17.24 -2.24 -13.01
CA TRP A 54 18.54 -1.57 -13.03
C TRP A 54 19.67 -2.50 -12.58
N VAL A 55 19.48 -3.25 -11.49
CA VAL A 55 20.44 -4.26 -11.01
C VAL A 55 20.61 -5.36 -12.06
N TYR A 56 19.51 -5.85 -12.64
CA TYR A 56 19.55 -6.88 -13.68
C TYR A 56 20.38 -6.44 -14.89
N ASN A 57 20.14 -5.23 -15.41
CA ASN A 57 20.87 -4.64 -16.54
C ASN A 57 22.32 -4.25 -16.21
N LYS A 58 22.70 -4.24 -14.93
CA LYS A 58 24.07 -3.94 -14.51
C LYS A 58 24.91 -5.20 -14.31
N LEU A 59 24.25 -6.31 -13.98
CA LEU A 59 24.87 -7.62 -13.76
C LEU A 59 24.98 -8.46 -15.04
N TYR A 60 24.21 -8.13 -16.07
CA TYR A 60 24.24 -8.74 -17.41
C TYR A 60 24.44 -7.67 -18.47
#